data_AF-A0A2U8P1E8-F1
#
_entry.id   AF-A0A2U8P1E8-F1
#
_cell.length_a   1.000
_cell.length_b   1.000
_cell.length_c   1.000
_cell.angle_alpha   90.00
_cell.angle_beta   90.00
_cell.angle_gamma   90.00
#
_symmetry.space_group_name_H-M   'P 1'
#
loop_
_entity.id
_entity.type
_entity.pdbx_description
1 polymer ?
#
loop_
_entity_poly.entity_id
_entity_poly.type
_entity_poly.pdbx_seq_one_letter_code
_entity_poly.pdbx_strand_id
1 'polypeptide(L)'
;MSKGSSANAAPKTIKQSIGLIGAGRMGTGIGISLLRQQNELHIKVNKNRFGADRLMGAGAREHASIAELAQHVSVVVLSLPSSREVETVCLDHDGLFVNMCRGGLIIDCTTSYPASTIALAKTAERRGLSFIDAPVTRSPEQAELGLLNAMVGSDATLFPVAERILAAFCETVMHVGDVGHGHKLKLVYNSMTMGIAAVAAEVCQFADSLQIDLVTLRSLVSRGSTNSGIFQAFAAFLLGEKPDALAISIANAAKDIECAVRLARESAVSVPVLDAAAQELNLSVVAGKGELTLPHLARS
;
A
#
# COMPACT_ATOMS: atom_id res chain seq x y z
N MET A 1 29.04 20.89 41.89
CA MET A 1 28.70 21.68 40.68
C MET A 1 28.20 20.72 39.63
N SER A 2 26.89 20.69 39.39
CA SER A 2 26.22 19.80 38.44
C SER A 2 26.51 20.23 37.00
N LYS A 3 26.81 19.27 36.13
CA LYS A 3 26.70 19.47 34.67
C LYS A 3 25.43 18.77 34.22
N GLY A 4 24.48 19.58 33.76
CA GLY A 4 23.21 19.14 33.22
C GLY A 4 23.40 18.36 31.93
N SER A 5 22.80 17.17 31.88
CA SER A 5 22.54 16.43 30.66
C SER A 5 21.37 17.11 29.94
N SER A 6 21.62 17.73 28.78
CA SER A 6 20.53 18.15 27.91
C SER A 6 19.99 16.91 27.20
N ALA A 7 18.91 16.35 27.73
CA ALA A 7 18.12 15.36 27.04
C ALA A 7 17.66 15.94 25.69
N ASN A 8 18.04 15.27 24.61
CA ASN A 8 17.63 15.61 23.25
C ASN A 8 16.13 15.35 23.14
N ALA A 9 15.33 16.42 23.24
CA ALA A 9 13.88 16.33 23.14
C ALA A 9 13.49 15.89 21.72
N ALA A 10 12.70 14.83 21.61
CA ALA A 10 12.07 14.46 20.35
C ALA A 10 11.33 15.69 19.77
N PRO A 11 11.43 15.96 18.46
CA PRO A 11 10.77 17.12 17.87
C PRO A 11 9.27 17.07 18.19
N LYS A 12 8.75 18.16 18.78
CA LYS A 12 7.32 18.30 19.08
C LYS A 12 6.52 18.05 17.80
N THR A 13 5.79 16.94 17.75
CA THR A 13 4.84 16.64 16.68
C THR A 13 3.74 17.70 16.73
N ILE A 14 3.70 18.55 15.70
CA ILE A 14 2.59 19.50 15.53
C ILE A 14 1.38 18.66 15.16
N LYS A 15 0.37 18.65 16.03
CA LYS A 15 -0.93 18.02 15.79
C LYS A 15 -1.51 18.53 14.47
N GLN A 16 -1.79 17.63 13.52
CA GLN A 16 -2.40 17.97 12.22
C GLN A 16 -3.80 17.38 12.10
N SER A 17 -4.69 18.06 11.39
CA SER A 17 -6.01 17.54 11.00
C SER A 17 -5.90 16.88 9.63
N ILE A 18 -6.10 15.56 9.59
CA ILE A 18 -5.83 14.71 8.43
C ILE A 18 -7.10 13.96 8.04
N GLY A 19 -7.42 14.02 6.75
CA GLY A 19 -8.45 13.20 6.14
C GLY A 19 -7.93 11.83 5.76
N LEU A 20 -8.70 10.78 5.96
CA LEU A 20 -8.43 9.45 5.43
C LEU A 20 -9.65 8.94 4.65
N ILE A 21 -9.44 8.60 3.39
CA ILE A 21 -10.47 7.96 2.55
C ILE A 21 -10.00 6.56 2.16
N GLY A 22 -10.77 5.56 2.62
CA GLY A 22 -10.46 4.15 2.48
C GLY A 22 -10.18 3.48 3.83
N ALA A 23 -11.21 2.93 4.46
CA ALA A 23 -11.12 2.21 5.75
C ALA A 23 -11.06 0.68 5.55
N GLY A 24 -10.35 0.22 4.51
CA GLY A 24 -10.00 -1.20 4.35
C GLY A 24 -8.92 -1.63 5.35
N ARG A 25 -8.38 -2.86 5.23
CA ARG A 25 -7.34 -3.37 6.14
C ARG A 25 -6.14 -2.41 6.26
N MET A 26 -5.53 -2.02 5.14
CA MET A 26 -4.38 -1.12 5.12
C MET A 26 -4.72 0.28 5.67
N GLY A 27 -5.79 0.89 5.16
CA GLY A 27 -6.20 2.22 5.60
C GLY A 27 -6.60 2.28 7.09
N THR A 28 -7.16 1.20 7.64
CA THR A 28 -7.39 1.08 9.09
C THR A 28 -6.08 1.19 9.85
N GLY A 29 -5.04 0.46 9.43
CA GLY A 29 -3.76 0.51 10.10
C GLY A 29 -3.06 1.87 9.99
N ILE A 30 -3.14 2.50 8.82
CA ILE A 30 -2.69 3.88 8.62
C ILE A 30 -3.42 4.84 9.58
N GLY A 31 -4.75 4.74 9.66
CA GLY A 31 -5.56 5.59 10.55
C GLY A 31 -5.26 5.42 12.03
N ILE A 32 -5.06 4.18 12.49
CA ILE A 32 -4.66 3.89 13.88
C ILE A 32 -3.29 4.51 14.19
N SER A 33 -2.31 4.40 13.28
CA SER A 33 -1.01 5.03 13.45
C SER A 33 -1.09 6.55 13.48
N LEU A 34 -1.91 7.16 12.61
CA LEU A 34 -2.15 8.61 12.61
C LEU A 34 -2.73 9.09 13.96
N LEU A 35 -3.71 8.38 14.50
CA LEU A 35 -4.32 8.66 15.80
C LEU A 35 -3.33 8.49 16.96
N ARG A 36 -2.48 7.45 16.93
CA ARG A 36 -1.45 7.21 17.95
C ARG A 36 -0.45 8.36 18.04
N GLN A 37 -0.17 9.03 16.92
CA GLN A 37 0.66 10.23 16.85
C GLN A 37 -0.10 11.52 17.24
N GLN A 38 -1.29 11.39 17.83
CA GLN A 38 -2.13 12.47 18.34
C GLN A 38 -2.66 13.44 17.28
N ASN A 39 -2.72 13.02 16.01
CA ASN A 39 -3.38 13.77 14.95
C ASN A 39 -4.91 13.75 15.10
N GLU A 40 -5.59 14.76 14.56
CA GLU A 40 -7.05 14.72 14.40
C GLU A 40 -7.39 13.98 13.12
N LEU A 41 -8.01 12.81 13.23
CA LEU A 41 -8.36 12.00 12.08
C LEU A 41 -9.81 12.18 11.70
N HIS A 42 -10.03 12.61 10.46
CA HIS A 42 -11.34 12.71 9.82
C HIS A 42 -11.44 11.62 8.77
N ILE A 43 -12.48 10.81 8.79
CA ILE A 43 -12.61 9.67 7.86
C ILE A 43 -13.83 9.81 6.98
N LYS A 44 -13.71 9.38 5.72
CA LYS A 44 -14.85 9.11 4.85
C LYS A 44 -14.83 7.65 4.45
N VAL A 45 -15.88 6.95 4.83
CA VAL A 45 -16.06 5.54 4.53
C VAL A 45 -17.15 5.39 3.47
N ASN A 46 -16.90 4.54 2.48
CA ASN A 46 -17.85 4.23 1.40
C ASN A 46 -18.42 2.82 1.63
N LYS A 47 -18.47 1.96 0.58
CA LYS A 47 -19.06 0.62 0.67
C LYS A 47 -18.36 -0.30 1.68
N ASN A 48 -17.03 -0.29 1.71
CA ASN A 48 -16.26 -1.11 2.64
C ASN A 48 -16.10 -0.37 3.97
N ARG A 49 -16.81 -0.85 5.00
CA ARG A 49 -16.79 -0.29 6.37
C ARG A 49 -15.93 -1.09 7.35
N PHE A 50 -15.06 -1.97 6.85
CA PHE A 50 -14.24 -2.89 7.66
C PHE A 50 -13.58 -2.23 8.88
N GLY A 51 -12.95 -1.07 8.70
CA GLY A 51 -12.24 -0.35 9.75
C GLY A 51 -13.02 0.75 10.46
N ALA A 52 -14.25 1.05 10.04
CA ALA A 52 -14.95 2.29 10.44
C ALA A 52 -15.13 2.39 11.96
N ASP A 53 -15.77 1.38 12.55
CA ASP A 53 -16.08 1.35 13.99
C ASP A 53 -14.81 1.35 14.83
N ARG A 54 -13.77 0.66 14.36
CA ARG A 54 -12.47 0.61 15.03
C ARG A 54 -11.77 1.97 15.02
N LEU A 55 -11.77 2.67 13.89
CA LEU A 55 -11.21 4.01 13.78
C LEU A 55 -11.97 5.01 14.64
N MET A 56 -13.31 4.96 14.64
CA MET A 56 -14.14 5.81 15.49
C MET A 56 -13.94 5.53 16.97
N GLY A 57 -13.88 4.25 17.37
CA GLY A 57 -13.56 3.84 18.75
C GLY A 57 -12.18 4.29 19.21
N ALA A 58 -11.24 4.48 18.29
CA ALA A 58 -9.91 5.04 18.55
C ALA A 58 -9.86 6.59 18.49
N GLY A 59 -10.98 7.26 18.20
CA GLY A 59 -11.11 8.72 18.22
C GLY A 59 -11.20 9.41 16.86
N ALA A 60 -11.33 8.67 15.76
CA ALA A 60 -11.60 9.26 14.45
C ALA A 60 -13.02 9.84 14.36
N ARG A 61 -13.21 10.87 13.53
CA ARG A 61 -14.52 11.45 13.22
C ARG A 61 -14.94 11.09 11.80
N GLU A 62 -16.02 10.33 11.65
CA GLU A 62 -16.60 10.03 10.34
C GLU A 62 -17.46 11.19 9.83
N HIS A 63 -17.41 11.43 8.51
CA HIS A 63 -18.21 12.43 7.81
C HIS A 63 -19.15 11.78 6.79
N ALA A 64 -20.31 12.40 6.55
CA ALA A 64 -21.32 11.84 5.64
C ALA A 64 -20.96 12.04 4.17
N SER A 65 -20.13 13.04 3.86
CA SER A 65 -19.69 13.38 2.49
C SER A 65 -18.20 13.77 2.45
N ILE A 66 -17.63 13.81 1.23
CA ILE A 66 -16.28 14.34 1.03
C ILE A 66 -16.27 15.85 1.25
N ALA A 67 -17.34 16.56 0.87
CA ALA A 67 -17.53 17.98 1.17
C ALA A 67 -17.41 18.30 2.66
N GLU A 68 -18.12 17.55 3.52
CA GLU A 68 -18.03 17.73 4.97
C GLU A 68 -16.62 17.46 5.49
N LEU A 69 -15.99 16.36 5.07
CA LEU A 69 -14.62 16.03 5.47
C LEU A 69 -13.64 17.15 5.09
N ALA A 70 -13.75 17.69 3.88
CA ALA A 70 -12.84 18.69 3.34
C ALA A 70 -12.89 20.04 4.08
N GLN A 71 -13.98 20.35 4.80
CA GLN A 71 -14.07 21.55 5.64
C GLN A 71 -13.14 21.53 6.85
N HIS A 72 -12.66 20.34 7.23
CA HIS A 72 -11.89 20.15 8.45
C HIS A 72 -10.41 19.82 8.23
N VAL A 73 -9.99 19.59 6.99
CA VAL A 73 -8.66 19.06 6.70
C VAL A 73 -8.02 19.77 5.51
N SER A 74 -6.71 19.96 5.60
CA SER A 74 -5.87 20.44 4.48
C SER A 74 -5.02 19.33 3.86
N VAL A 75 -4.94 18.16 4.51
CA VAL A 75 -4.24 16.97 4.02
C VAL A 75 -5.20 15.80 3.98
N VAL A 76 -5.24 15.06 2.87
CA VAL A 76 -6.01 13.82 2.73
C VAL A 76 -5.11 12.68 2.29
N VAL A 77 -5.14 11.57 3.02
CA VAL A 77 -4.48 10.31 2.68
C VAL A 77 -5.50 9.37 2.05
N LEU A 78 -5.15 8.75 0.92
CA LEU A 78 -5.98 7.77 0.23
C LEU A 78 -5.39 6.36 0.39
N SER A 79 -6.23 5.38 0.65
CA SER A 79 -5.88 3.95 0.63
C SER A 79 -7.03 3.15 0.03
N LEU A 80 -7.10 3.12 -1.29
CA LEU A 80 -8.23 2.60 -2.07
C LEU A 80 -7.86 1.31 -2.84
N PRO A 81 -8.84 0.61 -3.46
CA PRO A 81 -8.56 -0.62 -4.21
C PRO A 81 -7.74 -0.40 -5.50
N SER A 82 -8.03 0.66 -6.25
CA SER A 82 -7.40 0.93 -7.55
C SER A 82 -7.43 2.40 -7.95
N SER A 83 -6.77 2.73 -9.07
CA SER A 83 -6.87 4.03 -9.74
C SER A 83 -8.30 4.48 -9.98
N ARG A 84 -9.23 3.55 -10.26
CA ARG A 84 -10.62 3.92 -10.54
C ARG A 84 -11.26 4.59 -9.34
N GLU A 85 -11.10 4.01 -8.15
CA GLU A 85 -11.66 4.60 -6.93
C GLU A 85 -10.94 5.89 -6.57
N VAL A 86 -9.63 6.00 -6.80
CA VAL A 86 -8.87 7.24 -6.62
C VAL A 86 -9.40 8.35 -7.54
N GLU A 87 -9.62 8.05 -8.81
CA GLU A 87 -10.21 8.96 -9.80
C GLU A 87 -11.60 9.41 -9.35
N THR A 88 -12.47 8.48 -8.94
CA THR A 88 -13.82 8.80 -8.44
C THR A 88 -13.77 9.76 -7.25
N VAL A 89 -13.00 9.46 -6.20
CA VAL A 89 -12.96 10.32 -5.01
C VAL A 89 -12.34 11.69 -5.28
N CYS A 90 -11.51 11.82 -6.32
CA CYS A 90 -10.87 13.08 -6.67
C CYS A 90 -11.71 13.93 -7.64
N LEU A 91 -12.26 13.31 -8.69
CA LEU A 91 -12.82 13.99 -9.87
C LEU A 91 -14.34 14.15 -9.85
N ASP A 92 -15.06 13.36 -9.06
CA ASP A 92 -16.53 13.43 -9.01
C ASP A 92 -17.01 14.85 -8.63
N HIS A 93 -18.28 15.14 -8.91
CA HIS A 93 -18.89 16.43 -8.61
C HIS A 93 -18.81 16.82 -7.12
N ASP A 94 -18.83 15.84 -6.22
CA ASP A 94 -18.59 15.98 -4.78
C ASP A 94 -17.18 15.50 -4.37
N GLY A 95 -16.24 15.45 -5.31
CA GLY A 95 -14.88 14.94 -5.10
C GLY A 95 -13.95 15.93 -4.41
N LEU A 96 -12.77 15.45 -4.03
CA LEU A 96 -11.73 16.23 -3.34
C LEU A 96 -11.31 17.49 -4.10
N PHE A 97 -11.22 17.43 -5.43
CA PHE A 97 -10.74 18.57 -6.24
C PHE A 97 -11.71 19.75 -6.31
N VAL A 98 -12.96 19.55 -5.92
CA VAL A 98 -13.98 20.61 -5.82
C VAL A 98 -14.08 21.13 -4.39
N ASN A 99 -13.95 20.23 -3.40
CA ASN A 99 -14.27 20.52 -2.01
C ASN A 99 -13.08 20.96 -1.15
N MET A 100 -11.84 20.58 -1.48
CA MET A 100 -10.66 20.98 -0.70
C MET A 100 -10.27 22.44 -0.92
N CYS A 101 -9.83 23.11 0.15
CA CYS A 101 -9.28 24.46 0.06
C CYS A 101 -7.97 24.50 -0.74
N ARG A 102 -7.72 25.64 -1.42
CA ARG A 102 -6.45 25.90 -2.12
C ARG A 102 -5.25 25.70 -1.19
N GLY A 103 -4.19 25.11 -1.72
CA GLY A 103 -3.01 24.70 -0.95
C GLY A 103 -3.15 23.33 -0.28
N GLY A 104 -4.29 22.66 -0.41
CA GLY A 104 -4.50 21.31 0.11
C GLY A 104 -3.60 20.27 -0.55
N LEU A 105 -3.25 19.23 0.21
CA LEU A 105 -2.38 18.12 -0.21
C LEU A 105 -3.15 16.80 -0.17
N ILE A 106 -3.10 16.05 -1.27
CA ILE A 106 -3.65 14.70 -1.38
C ILE A 106 -2.48 13.73 -1.57
N ILE A 107 -2.41 12.71 -0.72
CA ILE A 107 -1.38 11.68 -0.73
C ILE A 107 -2.03 10.34 -1.06
N ASP A 108 -1.76 9.81 -2.25
CA ASP A 108 -2.28 8.51 -2.68
C ASP A 108 -1.34 7.38 -2.25
N CYS A 109 -1.74 6.63 -1.21
CA CYS A 109 -1.04 5.42 -0.77
C CYS A 109 -1.59 4.13 -1.43
N THR A 110 -2.53 4.27 -2.37
CA THR A 110 -3.06 3.16 -3.17
C THR A 110 -1.96 2.56 -4.05
N THR A 111 -2.12 1.32 -4.50
CA THR A 111 -1.34 0.84 -5.65
C THR A 111 -2.09 1.20 -6.93
N SER A 112 -1.84 2.43 -7.41
CA SER A 112 -2.47 3.03 -8.60
C SER A 112 -1.58 2.93 -9.84
N TYR A 113 -2.17 3.15 -11.01
CA TYR A 113 -1.47 3.22 -12.28
C TYR A 113 -0.80 4.59 -12.49
N PRO A 114 0.50 4.65 -12.86
CA PRO A 114 1.25 5.91 -12.95
C PRO A 114 0.62 6.97 -13.87
N ALA A 115 0.06 6.56 -15.02
CA ALA A 115 -0.55 7.51 -15.96
C ALA A 115 -1.78 8.22 -15.36
N SER A 116 -2.58 7.50 -14.56
CA SER A 116 -3.73 8.06 -13.84
C SER A 116 -3.27 9.07 -12.80
N THR A 117 -2.27 8.73 -11.97
CA THR A 117 -1.67 9.61 -10.97
C THR A 117 -1.15 10.92 -11.59
N ILE A 118 -0.42 10.84 -12.71
CA ILE A 118 0.13 12.02 -13.38
C ILE A 118 -1.01 12.91 -13.91
N ALA A 119 -2.08 12.33 -14.46
CA ALA A 119 -3.23 13.08 -14.94
C ALA A 119 -4.02 13.75 -13.80
N LEU A 120 -4.17 13.06 -12.67
CA LEU A 120 -4.79 13.59 -11.45
C LEU A 120 -3.98 14.76 -10.89
N ALA A 121 -2.65 14.64 -10.83
CA ALA A 121 -1.79 15.71 -10.33
C ALA A 121 -1.86 16.99 -11.16
N LYS A 122 -1.84 16.88 -12.50
CA LYS A 122 -2.06 18.04 -13.38
C LYS A 122 -3.43 18.69 -13.14
N THR A 123 -4.44 17.89 -12.82
CA THR A 123 -5.81 18.39 -12.58
C THR A 123 -5.93 19.06 -11.21
N ALA A 124 -5.32 18.48 -10.19
CA ALA A 124 -5.19 19.06 -8.85
C ALA A 124 -4.49 20.42 -8.91
N GLU A 125 -3.38 20.53 -9.65
CA GLU A 125 -2.61 21.76 -9.80
C GLU A 125 -3.45 22.90 -10.40
N ARG A 126 -4.25 22.63 -11.43
CA ARG A 126 -5.18 23.62 -12.02
C ARG A 126 -6.23 24.13 -11.03
N ARG A 127 -6.51 23.37 -9.97
CA ARG A 127 -7.42 23.75 -8.88
C ARG A 127 -6.68 24.41 -7.70
N GLY A 128 -5.35 24.52 -7.76
CA GLY A 128 -4.51 25.02 -6.69
C GLY A 128 -4.31 24.01 -5.55
N LEU A 129 -4.34 22.72 -5.87
CA LEU A 129 -4.10 21.61 -4.95
C LEU A 129 -2.81 20.87 -5.33
N SER A 130 -2.23 20.16 -4.38
CA SER A 130 -1.12 19.24 -4.60
C SER A 130 -1.61 17.80 -4.53
N PHE A 131 -1.15 16.95 -5.44
CA PHE A 131 -1.44 15.52 -5.44
C PHE A 131 -0.14 14.76 -5.68
N ILE A 132 0.16 13.82 -4.79
CA ILE A 132 1.38 13.02 -4.83
C ILE A 132 1.03 11.54 -4.68
N ASP A 133 1.90 10.66 -5.17
CA ASP A 133 1.84 9.23 -4.89
C ASP A 133 2.84 8.84 -3.81
N ALA A 134 2.38 8.05 -2.86
CA ALA A 134 3.19 7.47 -1.79
C ALA A 134 2.77 6.02 -1.51
N PRO A 135 2.73 5.13 -2.52
CA PRO A 135 2.39 3.72 -2.28
C PRO A 135 3.30 3.09 -1.24
N VAL A 136 2.71 2.18 -0.47
CA VAL A 136 3.38 1.56 0.68
C VAL A 136 3.69 0.09 0.45
N THR A 137 4.69 -0.42 1.15
CA THR A 137 4.96 -1.86 1.30
C THR A 137 4.78 -2.29 2.75
N ARG A 138 4.76 -3.62 2.99
CA ARG A 138 4.48 -4.30 4.28
C ARG A 138 3.01 -4.55 4.55
N SER A 139 2.72 -5.16 5.70
CA SER A 139 1.39 -5.65 6.05
C SER A 139 0.51 -4.60 6.75
N PRO A 140 -0.83 -4.78 6.76
CA PRO A 140 -1.73 -3.93 7.54
C PRO A 140 -1.40 -3.87 9.04
N GLU A 141 -0.93 -4.97 9.62
CA GLU A 141 -0.51 -5.02 11.03
C GLU A 141 0.73 -4.13 11.25
N GLN A 142 1.67 -4.14 10.30
CA GLN A 142 2.82 -3.26 10.33
C GLN A 142 2.42 -1.78 10.11
N ALA A 143 1.32 -1.52 9.39
CA ALA A 143 0.75 -0.18 9.28
C ALA A 143 0.31 0.38 10.63
N GLU A 144 -0.36 -0.43 11.46
CA GLU A 144 -0.76 -0.05 12.83
C GLU A 144 0.43 0.21 13.74
N LEU A 145 1.56 -0.45 13.48
CA LEU A 145 2.80 -0.26 14.22
C LEU A 145 3.61 0.93 13.70
N GLY A 146 3.20 1.55 12.60
CA GLY A 146 3.92 2.67 11.99
C GLY A 146 5.21 2.25 11.30
N LEU A 147 5.24 1.02 10.80
CA LEU A 147 6.42 0.37 10.24
C LEU A 147 6.33 0.22 8.72
N LEU A 148 5.50 0.98 8.01
CA LEU A 148 5.45 0.90 6.56
C LEU A 148 6.70 1.50 5.90
N ASN A 149 6.94 1.11 4.66
CA ASN A 149 7.88 1.83 3.80
C ASN A 149 7.10 2.51 2.67
N ALA A 150 7.23 3.84 2.55
CA ALA A 150 6.61 4.63 1.50
C ALA A 150 7.61 5.00 0.40
N MET A 151 7.18 4.89 -0.85
CA MET A 151 7.91 5.33 -2.04
C MET A 151 7.20 6.56 -2.60
N VAL A 152 7.77 7.74 -2.41
CA VAL A 152 7.11 9.03 -2.67
C VAL A 152 7.52 9.59 -4.02
N GLY A 153 6.56 9.70 -4.93
CA GLY A 153 6.63 10.50 -6.14
C GLY A 153 6.05 11.89 -5.88
N SER A 154 6.91 12.91 -5.84
CA SER A 154 6.46 14.29 -5.60
C SER A 154 7.46 15.31 -6.15
N ASP A 155 7.04 16.56 -6.27
CA ASP A 155 8.00 17.66 -6.37
C ASP A 155 8.90 17.68 -5.12
N ALA A 156 10.18 18.01 -5.30
CA ALA A 156 11.18 18.03 -4.22
C ALA A 156 10.82 19.01 -3.09
N THR A 157 10.11 20.10 -3.39
CA THR A 157 9.67 21.09 -2.40
C THR A 157 8.50 20.60 -1.56
N LEU A 158 7.69 19.68 -2.09
CA LEU A 158 6.57 19.06 -1.36
C LEU A 158 6.99 17.88 -0.49
N PHE A 159 8.11 17.23 -0.82
CA PHE A 159 8.56 16.03 -0.12
C PHE A 159 8.68 16.22 1.41
N PRO A 160 9.29 17.30 1.96
CA PRO A 160 9.41 17.47 3.40
C PRO A 160 8.06 17.59 4.14
N VAL A 161 7.01 18.07 3.45
CA VAL A 161 5.66 18.14 4.02
C VAL A 161 5.03 16.74 4.03
N ALA A 162 5.15 16.01 2.92
CA ALA A 162 4.66 14.64 2.81
C ALA A 162 5.36 13.71 3.81
N GLU A 163 6.69 13.79 3.92
CA GLU A 163 7.51 12.98 4.82
C GLU A 163 7.04 13.09 6.26
N ARG A 164 6.72 14.29 6.74
CA ARG A 164 6.22 14.51 8.10
C ARG A 164 4.89 13.80 8.36
N ILE A 165 3.99 13.79 7.38
CA ILE A 165 2.71 13.09 7.48
C ILE A 165 2.93 11.57 7.43
N LEU A 166 3.73 11.10 6.47
CA LEU A 166 4.01 9.69 6.24
C LEU A 166 4.76 9.06 7.42
N ALA A 167 5.67 9.80 8.08
CA ALA A 167 6.40 9.35 9.26
C ALA A 167 5.50 8.96 10.45
N ALA A 168 4.21 9.35 10.42
CA ALA A 168 3.26 8.90 11.44
C ALA A 168 2.95 7.40 11.34
N PHE A 169 3.03 6.83 10.13
CA PHE A 169 2.68 5.43 9.84
C PHE A 169 3.74 4.66 9.05
N CYS A 170 4.86 5.30 8.71
CA CYS A 170 6.00 4.71 8.01
C CYS A 170 7.27 4.81 8.86
N GLU A 171 8.08 3.76 8.86
CA GLU A 171 9.45 3.81 9.38
C GLU A 171 10.44 4.34 8.34
N THR A 172 10.15 4.10 7.05
CA THR A 172 10.99 4.51 5.93
C THR A 172 10.14 5.32 4.96
N VAL A 173 10.59 6.52 4.62
CA VAL A 173 9.97 7.36 3.59
C VAL A 173 11.06 7.75 2.60
N MET A 174 10.90 7.33 1.34
CA MET A 174 11.90 7.54 0.30
C MET A 174 11.33 8.45 -0.78
N HIS A 175 12.00 9.58 -1.09
CA HIS A 175 11.71 10.36 -2.29
C HIS A 175 12.31 9.64 -3.50
N VAL A 176 11.47 9.25 -4.46
CA VAL A 176 11.89 8.41 -5.60
C VAL A 176 11.76 9.11 -6.95
N GLY A 177 11.55 10.43 -6.95
CA GLY A 177 11.43 11.27 -8.13
C GLY A 177 10.10 12.00 -8.19
N ASP A 178 9.74 12.46 -9.39
CA ASP A 178 8.53 13.23 -9.63
C ASP A 178 7.26 12.38 -9.45
N VAL A 179 6.10 13.04 -9.39
CA VAL A 179 4.79 12.38 -9.33
C VAL A 179 4.66 11.29 -10.39
N GLY A 180 4.21 10.11 -9.97
CA GLY A 180 4.11 8.87 -10.71
C GLY A 180 5.27 7.91 -10.48
N HIS A 181 6.44 8.36 -10.00
CA HIS A 181 7.60 7.48 -9.78
C HIS A 181 7.44 6.54 -8.58
N GLY A 182 6.70 6.94 -7.55
CA GLY A 182 6.33 6.06 -6.43
C GLY A 182 5.53 4.86 -6.93
N HIS A 183 4.49 5.11 -7.72
CA HIS A 183 3.68 4.05 -8.33
C HIS A 183 4.47 3.19 -9.33
N LYS A 184 5.35 3.78 -10.15
CA LYS A 184 6.24 2.99 -11.03
C LYS A 184 7.11 2.04 -10.23
N LEU A 185 7.80 2.54 -9.21
CA LEU A 185 8.67 1.71 -8.36
C LEU A 185 7.87 0.64 -7.61
N LYS A 186 6.68 0.97 -7.11
CA LYS A 186 5.78 0.02 -6.46
C LYS A 186 5.39 -1.12 -7.40
N LEU A 187 5.04 -0.83 -8.65
CA LEU A 187 4.69 -1.85 -9.64
C LEU A 187 5.88 -2.75 -9.98
N VAL A 188 7.09 -2.18 -10.12
CA VAL A 188 8.32 -2.98 -10.28
C VAL A 188 8.52 -3.91 -9.06
N TYR A 189 8.46 -3.37 -7.85
CA TYR A 189 8.63 -4.13 -6.61
C TYR A 189 7.61 -5.25 -6.44
N ASN A 190 6.33 -4.95 -6.69
CA ASN A 190 5.25 -5.94 -6.57
C ASN A 190 5.34 -7.00 -7.67
N SER A 191 5.75 -6.65 -8.89
CA SER A 191 5.92 -7.64 -9.97
C SER A 191 6.99 -8.68 -9.64
N MET A 192 8.10 -8.24 -9.04
CA MET A 192 9.13 -9.14 -8.50
C MET A 192 8.56 -10.03 -7.39
N THR A 193 7.78 -9.46 -6.47
CA THR A 193 7.15 -10.21 -5.37
C THR A 193 6.24 -11.32 -5.92
N MET A 194 5.42 -11.00 -6.92
CA MET A 194 4.45 -11.93 -7.50
C MET A 194 5.13 -13.00 -8.36
N GLY A 195 6.20 -12.64 -9.09
CA GLY A 195 7.01 -13.61 -9.81
C GLY A 195 7.69 -14.63 -8.88
N ILE A 196 8.23 -14.18 -7.74
CA ILE A 196 8.79 -15.09 -6.73
C ILE A 196 7.69 -15.94 -6.09
N ALA A 197 6.50 -15.37 -5.83
CA ALA A 197 5.38 -16.09 -5.25
C ALA A 197 4.84 -17.21 -6.16
N ALA A 198 4.70 -16.94 -7.46
CA ALA A 198 4.36 -17.92 -8.49
C ALA A 198 5.34 -19.11 -8.48
N VAL A 199 6.64 -18.82 -8.59
CA VAL A 199 7.68 -19.87 -8.54
C VAL A 199 7.68 -20.62 -7.21
N ALA A 200 7.50 -19.93 -6.08
CA ALA A 200 7.42 -20.58 -4.77
C ALA A 200 6.21 -21.51 -4.65
N ALA A 201 5.07 -21.12 -5.23
CA ALA A 201 3.87 -21.95 -5.26
C ALA A 201 4.10 -23.23 -6.07
N GLU A 202 4.65 -23.11 -7.28
CA GLU A 202 4.94 -24.25 -8.16
C GLU A 202 5.99 -25.18 -7.56
N VAL A 203 7.08 -24.64 -6.99
CA VAL A 203 8.15 -25.44 -6.38
C VAL A 203 7.66 -26.23 -5.16
N CYS A 204 6.81 -25.63 -4.32
CA CYS A 204 6.21 -26.36 -3.19
C CYS A 204 5.32 -27.51 -3.65
N GLN A 205 4.49 -27.29 -4.68
CA GLN A 205 3.64 -28.35 -5.27
C GLN A 205 4.48 -29.44 -5.94
N PHE A 206 5.54 -29.05 -6.65
CA PHE A 206 6.44 -30.01 -7.30
C PHE A 206 7.19 -30.86 -6.28
N ALA A 207 7.69 -30.26 -5.20
CA ALA A 207 8.33 -31.00 -4.11
C ALA A 207 7.37 -32.02 -3.47
N ASP A 208 6.12 -31.64 -3.23
CA ASP A 208 5.08 -32.55 -2.71
C ASP A 208 4.82 -33.73 -3.67
N SER A 209 4.75 -33.47 -4.98
CA SER A 209 4.59 -34.53 -6.00
C SER A 209 5.75 -35.55 -6.02
N LEU A 210 6.93 -35.13 -5.58
CA LEU A 210 8.12 -35.96 -5.43
C LEU A 210 8.27 -36.54 -4.02
N GLN A 211 7.29 -36.33 -3.13
CA GLN A 211 7.32 -36.74 -1.73
C GLN A 211 8.51 -36.15 -0.95
N ILE A 212 8.97 -34.96 -1.35
CA ILE A 212 10.01 -34.22 -0.65
C ILE A 212 9.35 -33.42 0.48
N ASP A 213 9.74 -33.71 1.72
CA ASP A 213 9.26 -33.01 2.90
C ASP A 213 9.57 -31.50 2.85
N LEU A 214 8.55 -30.68 3.14
CA LEU A 214 8.64 -29.23 3.08
C LEU A 214 9.62 -28.65 4.12
N VAL A 215 9.76 -29.28 5.29
CA VAL A 215 10.74 -28.84 6.31
C VAL A 215 12.16 -29.01 5.77
N THR A 216 12.42 -30.14 5.11
CA THR A 216 13.70 -30.44 4.46
C THR A 216 13.99 -29.46 3.33
N LEU A 217 13.02 -29.21 2.44
CA LEU A 217 13.15 -28.22 1.37
C LEU A 217 13.45 -26.83 1.93
N ARG A 218 12.68 -26.37 2.93
CA ARG A 218 12.87 -25.07 3.56
C ARG A 218 14.26 -24.95 4.21
N SER A 219 14.73 -26.00 4.87
CA SER A 219 16.06 -26.05 5.48
C SER A 219 17.18 -25.88 4.45
N LEU A 220 17.06 -26.54 3.29
CA LEU A 220 18.02 -26.40 2.18
C LEU A 220 17.98 -24.98 1.58
N VAL A 221 16.79 -24.48 1.24
CA VAL A 221 16.61 -23.14 0.65
C VAL A 221 17.18 -22.05 1.58
N SER A 222 16.99 -22.17 2.89
CA SER A 222 17.48 -21.20 3.88
C SER A 222 19.01 -21.06 3.91
N ARG A 223 19.75 -22.03 3.36
CA ARG A 223 21.22 -22.06 3.32
C ARG A 223 21.80 -21.64 1.96
N GLY A 224 20.95 -21.44 0.95
CA GLY A 224 21.36 -21.16 -0.42
C GLY A 224 21.02 -19.74 -0.88
N SER A 225 21.50 -19.38 -2.08
CA SER A 225 21.16 -18.12 -2.76
C SER A 225 19.69 -18.04 -3.20
N THR A 226 18.96 -19.16 -3.14
CA THR A 226 17.52 -19.23 -3.42
C THR A 226 16.65 -18.71 -2.27
N ASN A 227 17.25 -18.43 -1.09
CA ASN A 227 16.50 -17.95 0.06
C ASN A 227 15.85 -16.59 -0.23
N SER A 228 14.53 -16.53 -0.07
CA SER A 228 13.76 -15.29 -0.19
C SER A 228 12.71 -15.21 0.91
N GLY A 229 12.40 -13.99 1.37
CA GLY A 229 11.34 -13.78 2.36
C GLY A 229 9.98 -14.29 1.90
N ILE A 230 9.70 -14.27 0.60
CA ILE A 230 8.46 -14.77 0.00
C ILE A 230 8.38 -16.29 0.12
N PHE A 231 9.43 -17.02 -0.27
CA PHE A 231 9.46 -18.48 -0.08
C PHE A 231 9.32 -18.88 1.40
N GLN A 232 10.02 -18.17 2.30
CA GLN A 232 9.92 -18.44 3.74
C GLN A 232 8.49 -18.24 4.27
N ALA A 233 7.77 -17.24 3.75
CA ALA A 233 6.38 -17.01 4.10
C ALA A 233 5.45 -18.11 3.57
N PHE A 234 5.66 -18.59 2.34
CA PHE A 234 4.94 -19.76 1.80
C PHE A 234 5.16 -21.00 2.66
N ALA A 235 6.41 -21.31 2.99
CA ALA A 235 6.74 -22.47 3.81
C ALA A 235 6.11 -22.37 5.21
N ALA A 236 6.20 -21.20 5.87
CA ALA A 236 5.57 -20.98 7.17
C ALA A 236 4.03 -21.11 7.14
N PHE A 237 3.39 -20.68 6.05
CA PHE A 237 1.95 -20.85 5.85
C PHE A 237 1.58 -22.33 5.68
N LEU A 238 2.28 -23.06 4.80
CA LEU A 238 1.99 -24.46 4.50
C LEU A 238 2.28 -25.38 5.70
N LEU A 239 3.27 -25.05 6.53
CA LEU A 239 3.57 -25.74 7.79
C LEU A 239 2.62 -25.36 8.94
N GLY A 240 1.69 -24.41 8.72
CA GLY A 240 0.74 -23.97 9.75
C GLY A 240 1.33 -23.05 10.83
N GLU A 241 2.57 -22.60 10.68
CA GLU A 241 3.26 -21.72 11.64
C GLU A 241 2.72 -20.29 11.62
N LYS A 242 2.33 -19.80 10.43
CA LYS A 242 1.85 -18.43 10.23
C LYS A 242 0.72 -18.37 9.19
N PRO A 243 -0.54 -18.52 9.60
CA PRO A 243 -1.70 -18.51 8.70
C PRO A 243 -1.87 -17.20 7.91
N ASP A 244 -1.42 -16.07 8.47
CA ASP A 244 -1.52 -14.74 7.87
C ASP A 244 -0.24 -14.30 7.13
N ALA A 245 0.67 -15.23 6.80
CA ALA A 245 1.84 -14.91 6.02
C ALA A 245 1.45 -14.41 4.62
N LEU A 246 2.07 -13.32 4.15
CA LEU A 246 1.75 -12.68 2.86
C LEU A 246 0.24 -12.46 2.65
N ALA A 247 -0.41 -11.79 3.60
CA ALA A 247 -1.85 -11.52 3.62
C ALA A 247 -2.36 -10.54 2.52
N ILE A 248 -1.71 -10.48 1.36
CA ILE A 248 -2.25 -9.88 0.14
C ILE A 248 -3.15 -10.92 -0.56
N SER A 249 -4.33 -10.50 -0.99
CA SER A 249 -5.25 -11.38 -1.71
C SER A 249 -4.73 -11.67 -3.12
N ILE A 250 -5.06 -12.85 -3.66
CA ILE A 250 -4.69 -13.26 -5.02
C ILE A 250 -5.23 -12.25 -6.04
N ALA A 251 -6.46 -11.74 -5.86
CA ALA A 251 -7.03 -10.72 -6.75
C ALA A 251 -6.22 -9.41 -6.77
N ASN A 252 -5.74 -8.95 -5.61
CA ASN A 252 -4.90 -7.75 -5.55
C ASN A 252 -3.53 -7.99 -6.17
N ALA A 253 -2.93 -9.16 -5.93
CA ALA A 253 -1.66 -9.55 -6.54
C ALA A 253 -1.77 -9.66 -8.07
N ALA A 254 -2.85 -10.26 -8.58
CA ALA A 254 -3.16 -10.34 -10.00
C ALA A 254 -3.26 -8.95 -10.64
N LYS A 255 -4.07 -8.06 -10.05
CA LYS A 255 -4.21 -6.67 -10.50
C LYS A 255 -2.85 -5.94 -10.55
N ASP A 256 -2.03 -6.09 -9.52
CA ASP A 256 -0.75 -5.38 -9.43
C ASP A 256 0.27 -5.87 -10.48
N ILE A 257 0.39 -7.20 -10.69
CA ILE A 257 1.30 -7.74 -11.70
C ILE A 257 0.80 -7.44 -13.13
N GLU A 258 -0.51 -7.43 -13.38
CA GLU A 258 -1.08 -6.99 -14.65
C GLU A 258 -0.74 -5.53 -14.95
N CYS A 259 -0.84 -4.65 -13.94
CA CYS A 259 -0.44 -3.25 -14.08
C CYS A 259 1.06 -3.13 -14.42
N ALA A 260 1.92 -3.94 -13.81
CA ALA A 260 3.35 -3.94 -14.09
C ALA A 260 3.67 -4.47 -15.50
N VAL A 261 3.02 -5.56 -15.92
CA VAL A 261 3.11 -6.12 -17.28
C VAL A 261 2.68 -5.09 -18.32
N ARG A 262 1.54 -4.41 -18.08
CA ARG A 262 1.08 -3.33 -18.96
C ARG A 262 2.11 -2.21 -19.07
N LEU A 263 2.63 -1.75 -17.93
CA LEU A 263 3.65 -0.71 -17.88
C LEU A 263 4.94 -1.10 -18.63
N ALA A 264 5.36 -2.36 -18.52
CA ALA A 264 6.51 -2.89 -19.26
C ALA A 264 6.29 -2.83 -20.78
N ARG A 265 5.11 -3.25 -21.26
CA ARG A 265 4.73 -3.18 -22.68
C ARG A 265 4.71 -1.73 -23.20
N GLU A 266 4.13 -0.81 -22.43
CA GLU A 266 4.15 0.63 -22.75
C GLU A 266 5.58 1.21 -22.78
N SER A 267 6.49 0.62 -22.02
CA SER A 267 7.92 0.97 -22.00
C SER A 267 8.76 0.20 -23.02
N ALA A 268 8.13 -0.58 -23.91
CA ALA A 268 8.79 -1.45 -24.88
C ALA A 268 9.77 -2.48 -24.26
N VAL A 269 9.53 -2.89 -23.00
CA VAL A 269 10.30 -3.92 -22.30
C VAL A 269 9.53 -5.25 -22.33
N SER A 270 10.20 -6.31 -22.78
CA SER A 270 9.65 -7.67 -22.76
C SER A 270 9.82 -8.31 -21.38
N VAL A 271 8.74 -8.85 -20.82
CA VAL A 271 8.71 -9.44 -19.46
C VAL A 271 8.00 -10.81 -19.43
N PRO A 272 8.41 -11.78 -20.26
CA PRO A 272 7.66 -13.03 -20.47
C PRO A 272 7.45 -13.87 -19.19
N VAL A 273 8.39 -13.80 -18.24
CA VAL A 273 8.27 -14.47 -16.94
C VAL A 273 7.17 -13.83 -16.08
N LEU A 274 7.05 -12.50 -16.10
CA LEU A 274 6.01 -11.79 -15.36
C LEU A 274 4.64 -11.96 -16.02
N ASP A 275 4.59 -12.05 -17.36
CA ASP A 275 3.38 -12.41 -18.09
C ASP A 275 2.84 -13.79 -17.65
N ALA A 276 3.74 -14.79 -17.55
CA ALA A 276 3.36 -16.14 -17.09
C ALA A 276 2.85 -16.14 -15.64
N ALA A 277 3.55 -15.46 -14.73
CA ALA A 277 3.10 -15.31 -13.35
C ALA A 277 1.73 -14.60 -13.25
N ALA A 278 1.51 -13.57 -14.07
CA ALA A 278 0.22 -12.88 -14.13
C ALA A 278 -0.91 -13.82 -14.59
N GLN A 279 -0.64 -14.68 -15.58
CA GLN A 279 -1.59 -15.68 -16.05
C GLN A 279 -1.96 -16.68 -14.94
N GLU A 280 -0.99 -17.20 -14.19
CA GLU A 280 -1.23 -18.12 -13.08
C GLU A 280 -2.15 -17.51 -12.01
N LEU A 281 -1.85 -16.28 -11.58
CA LEU A 281 -2.66 -15.53 -10.63
C LEU A 281 -4.10 -15.35 -11.13
N ASN A 282 -4.26 -14.99 -12.41
CA ASN A 282 -5.57 -14.83 -13.03
C ASN A 282 -6.38 -16.12 -13.12
N LEU A 283 -5.73 -17.25 -13.42
CA LEU A 283 -6.40 -18.55 -13.40
C LEU A 283 -6.97 -18.85 -12.01
N SER A 284 -6.24 -18.53 -10.95
CA SER A 284 -6.72 -18.66 -9.57
C SER A 284 -7.90 -17.73 -9.26
N VAL A 285 -7.89 -16.49 -9.77
CA VAL A 285 -9.03 -15.56 -9.62
C VAL A 285 -10.27 -16.13 -10.32
N VAL A 286 -10.14 -16.60 -11.57
CA VAL A 286 -11.24 -17.19 -12.34
C VAL A 286 -11.79 -18.45 -11.66
N ALA A 287 -10.94 -19.23 -10.99
CA ALA A 287 -11.34 -20.37 -10.17
C ALA A 287 -12.03 -20.01 -8.84
N GLY A 288 -12.33 -18.72 -8.60
CA GLY A 288 -13.03 -18.27 -7.39
C GLY A 288 -12.14 -18.13 -6.15
N LYS A 289 -10.81 -18.21 -6.30
CA LYS A 289 -9.84 -18.12 -5.20
C LYS A 289 -9.34 -16.69 -4.93
N GLY A 290 -9.92 -15.68 -5.58
CA GLY A 290 -9.41 -14.30 -5.56
C GLY A 290 -9.29 -13.65 -4.17
N GLU A 291 -10.16 -14.02 -3.23
CA GLU A 291 -10.14 -13.51 -1.85
C GLU A 291 -9.16 -14.24 -0.92
N LEU A 292 -8.60 -15.37 -1.36
CA LEU A 292 -7.56 -16.08 -0.61
C LEU A 292 -6.23 -15.32 -0.67
N THR A 293 -5.35 -15.58 0.29
CA THR A 293 -4.00 -14.98 0.33
C THR A 293 -3.04 -15.69 -0.63
N LEU A 294 -2.00 -15.00 -1.10
CA LEU A 294 -1.02 -15.53 -2.06
C LEU A 294 -0.50 -16.96 -1.76
N PRO A 295 -0.17 -17.34 -0.51
CA PRO A 295 0.29 -18.71 -0.24
C PRO A 295 -0.70 -19.82 -0.60
N HIS A 296 -1.99 -19.51 -0.78
CA HIS A 296 -2.99 -20.47 -1.24
C HIS A 296 -2.78 -20.91 -2.70
N LEU A 297 -1.95 -20.20 -3.49
CA LEU A 297 -1.51 -20.66 -4.81
C LEU A 297 -0.83 -22.04 -4.75
N ALA A 298 -0.18 -22.37 -3.64
CA ALA A 298 0.49 -23.67 -3.46
C ALA A 298 -0.47 -24.83 -3.14
N ARG A 299 -1.78 -24.55 -2.95
CA ARG A 299 -2.83 -25.55 -2.70
C ARG A 299 -3.75 -25.71 -3.91
N SER A 300 -3.25 -25.36 -5.10
CA SER A 300 -4.06 -25.21 -6.31
C SER A 300 -4.50 -26.52 -6.91
#